data_AF-A0A955PYF2-F1
#
_entry.id   AF-A0A955PYF2-F1
#
_cell.length_a   1.000
_cell.length_b   1.000
_cell.length_c   1.000
_cell.angle_alpha   90.00
_cell.angle_beta   90.00
_cell.angle_gamma   90.00
#
_symmetry.space_group_name_H-M   'P 1'
#
loop_
_entity.id
_entity.type
_entity.pdbx_description
1 polymer ?
#
loop_
_entity_poly.entity_id
_entity_poly.type
_entity_poly.pdbx_seq_one_letter_code
_entity_poly.pdbx_strand_id
1 'polypeptide(L)'
;MNRLEQDCSKVTSWKWLREIVDEACQPIGPYWPMKTFAYYNPIRDLEHLPFARAIEEANGLLGAQGFLPVEEYRQFFFQGRITLSALERAIRRVGPPLPAKAIIQVGARTLHVQDVWRIHAAYGIEILPAMLMTWTLEMEGLTTRFRSDLPEASRSSIIDRTIRECEKCRHDPESAYLHNLWKSSLAVCHLSDPLSGLTSFHAPDPSGSANASGQKDAFVPVD
;
A
#
# COMPACT_ATOMS: atom_id res chain seq x y z
N MET A 1 8.28 32.47 32.22
CA MET A 1 6.83 32.73 32.32
C MET A 1 6.57 34.15 31.82
N ASN A 2 6.71 34.41 30.51
CA ASN A 2 6.47 35.73 29.86
C ASN A 2 6.63 35.62 28.33
N ARG A 3 5.81 34.78 27.68
CA ARG A 3 5.75 34.72 26.20
C ARG A 3 4.31 34.60 25.66
N LEU A 4 3.31 34.78 26.53
CA LEU A 4 1.89 34.67 26.19
C LEU A 4 1.09 35.97 26.39
N GLU A 5 1.71 37.03 26.93
CA GLU A 5 0.99 38.29 27.23
C GLU A 5 1.27 39.44 26.24
N GLN A 6 2.20 39.26 25.29
CA GLN A 6 2.57 40.32 24.32
C GLN A 6 1.78 40.30 23.01
N ASP A 7 0.97 39.27 22.74
CA ASP A 7 0.23 39.17 21.47
C ASP A 7 -1.19 39.76 21.51
N CYS A 8 -1.75 40.01 22.70
CA CYS A 8 -3.14 40.48 22.83
C CYS A 8 -3.32 41.97 22.47
N SER A 9 -2.25 42.76 22.45
CA SER A 9 -2.31 44.20 22.12
C SER A 9 -2.20 44.52 20.63
N LYS A 10 -2.01 43.53 19.74
CA LYS A 10 -2.03 43.72 18.28
C LYS A 10 -3.40 43.50 17.64
N VAL A 11 -4.35 42.93 18.38
CA VAL A 11 -5.68 42.53 17.90
C VAL A 11 -6.64 43.74 17.70
N THR A 12 -6.21 44.97 17.98
CA THR A 12 -7.12 46.14 18.10
C THR A 12 -7.10 47.13 16.92
N SER A 13 -6.40 46.82 15.82
CA SER A 13 -6.41 47.67 14.62
C SER A 13 -7.49 47.21 13.64
N TRP A 14 -8.49 48.05 13.40
CA TRP A 14 -9.50 47.86 12.34
C TRP A 14 -8.89 47.50 10.98
N LYS A 15 -7.67 47.97 10.72
CA LYS A 15 -6.92 47.69 9.48
C LYS A 15 -6.46 46.23 9.41
N TRP A 16 -5.95 45.69 10.51
CA TRP A 16 -5.54 44.29 10.62
C TRP A 16 -6.74 43.34 10.52
N LEU A 17 -7.86 43.69 11.16
CA LEU A 17 -9.08 42.90 11.07
C LEU A 17 -9.65 42.88 9.64
N ARG A 18 -9.58 44.00 8.91
CA ARG A 18 -9.90 44.03 7.47
C ARG A 18 -8.96 43.16 6.64
N GLU A 19 -7.65 43.23 6.87
CA GLU A 19 -6.67 42.41 6.14
C GLU A 19 -6.95 40.91 6.33
N ILE A 20 -7.26 40.48 7.56
CA ILE A 20 -7.62 39.08 7.83
C ILE A 20 -8.95 38.69 7.18
N VAL A 21 -9.95 39.57 7.22
CA VAL A 21 -11.24 39.29 6.57
C VAL A 21 -11.08 39.23 5.05
N ASP A 22 -10.30 40.13 4.45
CA ASP A 22 -10.03 40.12 3.01
C ASP A 22 -9.25 38.87 2.59
N GLU A 23 -8.27 38.44 3.40
CA GLU A 23 -7.53 37.19 3.21
C GLU A 23 -8.46 35.96 3.34
N ALA A 24 -9.27 35.90 4.38
CA ALA A 24 -10.22 34.80 4.62
C ALA A 24 -11.36 34.74 3.57
N CYS A 25 -11.68 35.87 2.93
CA CYS A 25 -12.68 35.95 1.87
C CYS A 25 -12.14 35.58 0.49
N GLN A 26 -10.82 35.51 0.28
CA GLN A 26 -10.26 35.13 -1.03
C GLN A 26 -10.80 33.80 -1.59
N PRO A 27 -10.99 32.73 -0.79
CA PRO A 27 -11.55 31.47 -1.29
C PRO A 27 -13.07 31.50 -1.47
N ILE A 28 -13.76 32.51 -0.91
CA ILE A 28 -15.22 32.60 -0.94
C ILE A 28 -15.62 33.32 -2.23
N GLY A 29 -16.24 32.59 -3.16
CA GLY A 29 -16.78 33.19 -4.39
C GLY A 29 -17.77 34.33 -4.08
N PRO A 30 -17.71 35.47 -4.80
CA PRO A 30 -18.43 36.70 -4.45
C PRO A 30 -19.92 36.66 -4.82
N TYR A 31 -20.74 35.77 -4.23
CA TYR A 31 -22.13 35.63 -4.66
C TYR A 31 -23.11 35.36 -3.51
N TRP A 32 -23.66 36.43 -2.93
CA TRP A 32 -24.86 36.39 -2.09
C TRP A 32 -25.88 37.44 -2.55
N PRO A 33 -27.21 37.16 -2.55
CA PRO A 33 -27.87 35.91 -2.21
C PRO A 33 -28.03 34.99 -3.42
N MET A 34 -27.59 33.72 -3.29
CA MET A 34 -27.76 32.73 -4.34
C MET A 34 -29.23 32.29 -4.42
N LYS A 35 -29.92 32.65 -5.51
CA LYS A 35 -31.31 32.23 -5.79
C LYS A 35 -31.40 30.87 -6.48
N THR A 36 -30.29 30.33 -6.98
CA THR A 36 -30.22 29.07 -7.73
C THR A 36 -28.95 28.31 -7.40
N PHE A 37 -29.01 26.97 -7.45
CA PHE A 37 -27.89 26.08 -7.20
C PHE A 37 -26.84 26.26 -8.31
N ALA A 38 -25.72 26.91 -8.01
CA ALA A 38 -24.62 27.04 -8.96
C ALA A 38 -23.65 25.86 -8.76
N TYR A 39 -23.64 24.92 -9.71
CA TYR A 39 -22.60 23.90 -9.79
C TYR A 39 -21.34 24.56 -10.33
N TYR A 40 -20.52 25.11 -9.44
CA TYR A 40 -19.22 25.64 -9.78
C TYR A 40 -18.13 24.69 -9.28
N ASN A 41 -17.11 24.50 -10.12
CA ASN A 41 -15.93 23.73 -9.78
C ASN A 41 -15.27 24.35 -8.54
N PRO A 42 -15.18 23.65 -7.38
CA PRO A 42 -14.63 24.21 -6.14
C PRO A 42 -13.18 24.68 -6.26
N ILE A 43 -12.45 24.22 -7.28
CA ILE A 43 -11.06 24.60 -7.54
C ILE A 43 -10.91 25.53 -8.76
N ARG A 44 -11.99 26.21 -9.20
CA ARG A 44 -11.96 27.08 -10.39
C ARG A 44 -10.80 28.07 -10.37
N ASP A 45 -10.64 28.77 -9.25
CA ASP A 45 -9.63 29.83 -9.14
C ASP A 45 -8.20 29.26 -9.05
N LEU A 46 -8.07 27.93 -8.91
CA LEU A 46 -6.82 27.18 -8.89
C LEU A 46 -6.55 26.44 -10.22
N GLU A 47 -7.39 26.61 -11.26
CA GLU A 47 -7.24 25.94 -12.56
C GLU A 47 -5.94 26.32 -13.31
N HIS A 48 -5.30 27.42 -12.90
CA HIS A 48 -4.00 27.84 -13.41
C HIS A 48 -2.83 26.98 -12.87
N LEU A 49 -3.06 26.19 -11.81
CA LEU A 49 -2.09 25.27 -11.23
C LEU A 49 -2.23 23.86 -11.84
N PRO A 50 -1.15 23.06 -11.88
CA PRO A 50 -1.27 21.63 -12.15
C PRO A 50 -2.24 20.97 -11.15
N PHE A 51 -3.11 20.08 -11.63
CA PHE A 51 -4.19 19.50 -10.84
C PHE A 51 -3.78 19.04 -9.42
N ALA A 52 -2.66 18.32 -9.29
CA ALA A 52 -2.19 17.86 -7.98
C ALA A 52 -1.89 19.01 -7.00
N ARG A 53 -1.33 20.12 -7.50
CA ARG A 53 -1.09 21.33 -6.71
C ARG A 53 -2.38 22.09 -6.41
N ALA A 54 -3.30 22.16 -7.36
CA ALA A 54 -4.61 22.76 -7.15
C ALA A 54 -5.38 22.03 -6.02
N ILE A 55 -5.32 20.70 -5.99
CA ILE A 55 -5.95 19.90 -4.92
C ILE A 55 -5.25 20.11 -3.57
N GLU A 56 -3.92 20.16 -3.54
CA GLU A 56 -3.15 20.42 -2.31
C GLU A 56 -3.52 21.78 -1.71
N GLU A 57 -3.56 22.83 -2.53
CA GLU A 57 -3.95 24.19 -2.11
C GLU A 57 -5.43 24.24 -1.68
N ALA A 58 -6.32 23.62 -2.45
CA ALA A 58 -7.73 23.52 -2.10
C ALA A 58 -7.97 22.74 -0.80
N ASN A 59 -7.16 21.73 -0.50
CA ASN A 59 -7.22 21.02 0.77
C ASN A 59 -6.84 21.95 1.94
N GLY A 60 -5.79 22.74 1.79
CA GLY A 60 -5.38 23.73 2.79
C GLY A 60 -6.43 24.81 3.03
N LEU A 61 -7.11 25.28 1.98
CA LEU A 61 -8.10 26.35 2.06
C LEU A 61 -9.51 25.87 2.46
N LEU A 62 -9.95 24.71 1.94
CA LEU A 62 -11.33 24.24 2.02
C LEU A 62 -11.48 22.92 2.81
N GLY A 63 -10.38 22.27 3.18
CA GLY A 63 -10.40 20.95 3.81
C GLY A 63 -10.86 19.81 2.88
N ALA A 64 -10.98 20.07 1.57
CA ALA A 64 -11.52 19.11 0.61
C ALA A 64 -10.48 18.06 0.20
N GLN A 65 -10.86 16.79 0.14
CA GLN A 65 -10.03 15.74 -0.47
C GLN A 65 -10.35 15.64 -1.97
N GLY A 66 -9.38 16.02 -2.81
CA GLY A 66 -9.57 16.03 -4.27
C GLY A 66 -9.19 14.74 -5.00
N PHE A 67 -8.73 13.73 -4.25
CA PHE A 67 -8.44 12.39 -4.77
C PHE A 67 -9.26 11.37 -3.99
N LEU A 68 -9.57 10.25 -4.64
CA LEU A 68 -10.18 9.12 -3.96
C LEU A 68 -9.14 8.42 -3.08
N PRO A 69 -9.57 7.69 -2.04
CA PRO A 69 -8.72 6.73 -1.35
C PRO A 69 -8.06 5.74 -2.33
N VAL A 70 -6.85 5.28 -2.01
CA VAL A 70 -6.09 4.37 -2.89
C VAL A 70 -6.84 3.06 -3.12
N GLU A 71 -7.61 2.62 -2.15
CA GLU A 71 -8.45 1.43 -2.17
C GLU A 71 -9.53 1.52 -3.26
N GLU A 72 -10.12 2.70 -3.46
CA GLU A 72 -11.12 2.91 -4.51
C GLU A 72 -10.49 2.83 -5.90
N TYR A 73 -9.29 3.40 -6.08
CA TYR A 73 -8.54 3.25 -7.34
C TYR A 73 -8.20 1.78 -7.61
N ARG A 74 -7.77 1.02 -6.60
CA ARG A 74 -7.53 -0.42 -6.73
C ARG A 74 -8.82 -1.17 -7.08
N GLN A 75 -9.95 -0.82 -6.47
CA GLN A 75 -11.24 -1.41 -6.81
C GLN A 75 -11.63 -1.14 -8.27
N PHE A 76 -11.43 0.09 -8.77
CA PHE A 76 -11.65 0.40 -10.17
C PHE A 76 -10.69 -0.33 -11.12
N PHE A 77 -9.47 -0.62 -10.67
CA PHE A 77 -8.55 -1.50 -11.41
C PHE A 77 -9.09 -2.93 -11.49
N PHE A 78 -9.53 -3.52 -10.38
CA PHE A 78 -10.12 -4.87 -10.36
C PHE A 78 -11.43 -4.98 -11.15
N GLN A 79 -12.22 -3.89 -11.21
CA GLN A 79 -13.43 -3.80 -12.05
C GLN A 79 -13.12 -3.55 -13.53
N GLY A 80 -11.85 -3.39 -13.91
CA GLY A 80 -11.43 -3.10 -15.29
C GLY A 80 -11.72 -1.67 -15.76
N ARG A 81 -12.21 -0.78 -14.89
CA ARG A 81 -12.39 0.66 -15.18
C ARG A 81 -11.05 1.36 -15.37
N ILE A 82 -10.03 0.94 -14.62
CA ILE A 82 -8.64 1.35 -14.83
C ILE A 82 -7.91 0.16 -15.46
N THR A 83 -7.43 0.34 -16.69
CA THR A 83 -6.68 -0.72 -17.38
C THR A 83 -5.21 -0.71 -16.99
N LEU A 84 -4.53 -1.85 -17.15
CA LEU A 84 -3.08 -1.95 -16.97
C LEU A 84 -2.33 -0.92 -17.82
N SER A 85 -2.75 -0.72 -19.07
CA SER A 85 -2.14 0.26 -19.98
C SER A 85 -2.39 1.71 -19.56
N ALA A 86 -3.53 2.01 -18.92
CA ALA A 86 -3.78 3.31 -18.32
C ALA A 86 -2.88 3.55 -17.11
N LEU A 87 -2.72 2.54 -16.24
CA LEU A 87 -1.83 2.59 -15.10
C LEU A 87 -0.37 2.80 -15.52
N GLU A 88 0.11 2.05 -16.52
CA GLU A 88 1.48 2.19 -17.04
C GLU A 88 1.72 3.58 -17.67
N ARG A 89 0.73 4.13 -18.38
CA ARG A 89 0.82 5.51 -18.89
C ARG A 89 0.87 6.53 -17.76
N ALA A 90 0.08 6.34 -16.70
CA ALA A 90 0.09 7.22 -15.54
C ALA A 90 1.45 7.18 -14.84
N ILE A 91 2.00 5.98 -14.58
CA ILE A 91 3.32 5.81 -13.98
C ILE A 91 4.40 6.51 -14.81
N ARG A 92 4.37 6.42 -16.14
CA ARG A 92 5.34 7.14 -16.99
C ARG A 92 5.18 8.67 -16.95
N ARG A 93 3.96 9.16 -16.74
CA ARG A 93 3.66 10.60 -16.76
C ARG A 93 3.92 11.29 -15.42
N VAL A 94 3.55 10.65 -14.31
CA VAL A 94 3.58 11.25 -12.97
C VAL A 94 4.45 10.48 -11.97
N GLY A 95 4.97 9.32 -12.36
CA GLY A 95 5.85 8.53 -11.50
C GLY A 95 7.21 9.19 -11.31
N PRO A 96 7.96 8.76 -10.29
CA PRO A 96 9.29 9.28 -10.03
C PRO A 96 10.25 9.01 -11.20
N PRO A 97 11.30 9.82 -11.36
CA PRO A 97 12.31 9.60 -12.40
C PRO A 97 12.94 8.21 -12.23
N LEU A 98 13.19 7.52 -13.34
CA LEU A 98 13.79 6.20 -13.28
C LEU A 98 15.21 6.29 -12.71
N PRO A 99 15.58 5.39 -11.77
CA PRO A 99 16.95 5.33 -11.28
C PRO A 99 17.90 4.85 -12.38
N ALA A 100 19.19 5.21 -12.26
CA ALA A 100 20.23 4.80 -13.20
C ALA A 100 20.32 3.26 -13.38
N LYS A 101 20.01 2.51 -12.31
CA LYS A 101 19.84 1.06 -12.35
C LYS A 101 18.37 0.72 -12.14
N ALA A 102 17.60 0.71 -13.23
CA ALA A 102 16.17 0.41 -13.22
C ALA A 102 15.85 -1.08 -13.45
N ILE A 103 16.86 -1.95 -13.44
CA ILE A 103 16.75 -3.36 -13.82
C ILE A 103 17.45 -4.25 -12.78
N ILE A 104 16.76 -5.31 -12.39
CA ILE A 104 17.26 -6.37 -11.51
C ILE A 104 17.13 -7.70 -12.26
N GLN A 105 18.21 -8.48 -12.34
CA GLN A 105 18.15 -9.84 -12.87
C GLN A 105 17.99 -10.84 -11.74
N VAL A 106 17.04 -11.77 -11.89
CA VAL A 106 16.74 -12.85 -10.95
C VAL A 106 16.66 -14.14 -11.75
N GLY A 107 17.75 -14.92 -11.75
CA GLY A 107 17.90 -16.08 -12.63
C GLY A 107 17.74 -15.67 -14.10
N ALA A 108 16.85 -16.36 -14.82
CA ALA A 108 16.52 -16.04 -16.21
C ALA A 108 15.55 -14.85 -16.38
N ARG A 109 15.07 -14.23 -15.29
CA ARG A 109 14.07 -13.15 -15.34
C ARG A 109 14.72 -11.78 -15.17
N THR A 110 14.20 -10.82 -15.93
CA THR A 110 14.56 -9.42 -15.82
C THR A 110 13.37 -8.67 -15.22
N LEU A 111 13.58 -8.03 -14.07
CA LEU A 111 12.57 -7.22 -13.38
C LEU A 111 12.93 -5.74 -13.53
N HIS A 112 11.97 -4.95 -14.00
CA HIS A 112 12.09 -3.51 -14.04
C HIS A 112 11.54 -2.89 -12.76
N VAL A 113 12.12 -1.77 -12.33
CA VAL A 113 11.57 -0.97 -11.20
C VAL A 113 10.11 -0.59 -11.45
N GLN A 114 9.74 -0.36 -12.71
CA GLN A 114 8.35 -0.10 -13.12
C GLN A 114 7.41 -1.28 -12.84
N ASP A 115 7.89 -2.52 -12.88
CA ASP A 115 7.08 -3.70 -12.52
C ASP A 115 6.71 -3.64 -11.04
N VAL A 116 7.65 -3.22 -10.17
CA VAL A 116 7.40 -3.05 -8.73
C VAL A 116 6.38 -1.94 -8.50
N TRP A 117 6.50 -0.79 -9.18
CA TRP A 117 5.53 0.29 -9.07
C TRP A 117 4.14 -0.12 -9.56
N ARG A 118 4.08 -0.87 -10.67
CA ARG A 118 2.83 -1.39 -11.21
C ARG A 118 2.16 -2.34 -10.23
N ILE A 119 2.92 -3.27 -9.64
CA ILE A 119 2.41 -4.21 -8.64
C ILE A 119 1.95 -3.44 -7.40
N HIS A 120 2.75 -2.51 -6.87
CA HIS A 120 2.38 -1.72 -5.70
C HIS A 120 1.12 -0.88 -5.93
N ALA A 121 0.99 -0.23 -7.10
CA ALA A 121 -0.18 0.58 -7.41
C ALA A 121 -1.45 -0.24 -7.59
N ALA A 122 -1.36 -1.41 -8.23
CA ALA A 122 -2.51 -2.28 -8.48
C ALA A 122 -2.95 -3.09 -7.26
N TYR A 123 -1.98 -3.62 -6.52
CA TYR A 123 -2.20 -4.66 -5.50
C TYR A 123 -1.88 -4.17 -4.09
N GLY A 124 -1.03 -3.15 -3.93
CA GLY A 124 -0.56 -2.72 -2.62
C GLY A 124 0.49 -3.64 -2.03
N ILE A 125 1.63 -3.05 -1.68
CA ILE A 125 2.68 -3.69 -0.88
C ILE A 125 2.86 -2.77 0.31
N GLU A 126 2.10 -3.05 1.36
CA GLU A 126 2.07 -2.20 2.55
C GLU A 126 3.13 -2.65 3.55
N ILE A 127 3.68 -1.70 4.28
CA ILE A 127 4.67 -1.98 5.30
C ILE A 127 3.96 -2.69 6.44
N LEU A 128 4.40 -3.90 6.77
CA LEU A 128 3.94 -4.61 7.95
C LEU A 128 4.74 -4.11 9.15
N PRO A 129 4.13 -3.47 10.16
CA PRO A 129 4.83 -3.06 11.36
C PRO A 129 5.45 -4.27 12.06
N ALA A 130 6.70 -4.15 12.52
CA ALA A 130 7.43 -5.27 13.13
C ALA A 130 6.68 -5.91 14.31
N MET A 131 5.92 -5.12 15.08
CA MET A 131 5.09 -5.60 16.20
C MET A 131 3.97 -6.54 15.77
N LEU A 132 3.43 -6.37 14.55
CA LEU A 132 2.36 -7.20 14.02
C LEU A 132 2.91 -8.38 13.23
N MET A 133 4.17 -8.33 12.79
CA MET A 133 4.75 -9.30 11.86
C MET A 133 4.53 -10.75 12.27
N THR A 134 4.91 -11.12 13.49
CA THR A 134 4.71 -12.48 14.00
C THR A 134 3.24 -12.89 14.03
N TRP A 135 2.38 -12.02 14.58
CA TRP A 135 0.96 -12.30 14.71
C TRP A 135 0.29 -12.45 13.33
N THR A 136 0.60 -11.58 12.38
CA THR A 136 0.03 -11.62 11.02
C THR A 136 0.53 -12.86 10.26
N LEU A 137 1.81 -13.23 10.39
CA LEU A 137 2.34 -14.43 9.75
C LEU A 137 1.69 -15.72 10.28
N GLU A 138 1.45 -15.82 11.59
CA GLU A 138 0.82 -17.01 12.20
C GLU A 138 -0.71 -17.05 12.05
N MET A 139 -1.40 -15.96 12.40
CA MET A 139 -2.87 -15.94 12.52
C MET A 139 -3.58 -15.70 11.19
N GLU A 140 -3.01 -14.87 10.30
CA GLU A 140 -3.61 -14.64 8.99
C GLU A 140 -3.13 -15.64 7.93
N GLY A 141 -2.18 -16.51 8.28
CA GLY A 141 -1.69 -17.55 7.38
C GLY A 141 -1.02 -17.00 6.11
N LEU A 142 -0.32 -15.87 6.21
CA LEU A 142 0.37 -15.27 5.06
C LEU A 142 1.43 -16.19 4.43
N THR A 143 1.96 -17.15 5.20
CA THR A 143 2.87 -18.18 4.71
C THR A 143 2.17 -19.47 4.27
N THR A 144 0.85 -19.54 4.37
CA THR A 144 0.07 -20.75 4.07
C THR A 144 -0.97 -20.55 2.98
N ARG A 145 -1.42 -19.32 2.74
CA ARG A 145 -2.40 -18.98 1.70
C ARG A 145 -1.98 -17.77 0.87
N PHE A 146 -2.22 -17.86 -0.43
CA PHE A 146 -2.11 -16.75 -1.36
C PHE A 146 -3.13 -15.69 -1.03
N ARG A 147 -2.71 -14.45 -1.28
CA ARG A 147 -3.57 -13.29 -1.23
C ARG A 147 -4.77 -13.46 -2.15
N SER A 148 -5.92 -12.96 -1.71
CA SER A 148 -7.20 -13.12 -2.41
C SER A 148 -7.26 -12.40 -3.76
N ASP A 149 -6.42 -11.39 -3.96
CA ASP A 149 -6.34 -10.58 -5.16
C ASP A 149 -5.28 -11.05 -6.17
N LEU A 150 -4.62 -12.19 -5.92
CA LEU A 150 -3.73 -12.82 -6.89
C LEU A 150 -4.53 -13.35 -8.09
N PRO A 151 -4.19 -12.96 -9.34
CA PRO A 151 -4.92 -13.44 -10.52
C PRO A 151 -4.91 -14.96 -10.64
N GLU A 152 -6.07 -15.54 -11.01
CA GLU A 152 -6.26 -16.99 -11.05
C GLU A 152 -5.25 -17.71 -11.96
N ALA A 153 -4.94 -17.12 -13.12
CA ALA A 153 -3.92 -17.67 -14.02
C ALA A 153 -2.54 -17.77 -13.37
N SER A 154 -2.19 -16.81 -12.50
CA SER A 154 -0.93 -16.86 -11.74
C SER A 154 -1.01 -17.92 -10.63
N ARG A 155 -2.14 -18.00 -9.93
CA ARG A 155 -2.40 -19.03 -8.90
C ARG A 155 -2.24 -20.43 -9.49
N SER A 156 -2.94 -20.76 -10.58
CA SER A 156 -2.84 -22.07 -11.24
C SER A 156 -1.41 -22.36 -11.69
N SER A 157 -0.75 -21.39 -12.33
CA SER A 157 0.63 -21.55 -12.82
C SER A 157 1.62 -21.88 -11.70
N ILE A 158 1.50 -21.21 -10.55
CA ILE A 158 2.36 -21.45 -9.38
C ILE A 158 2.08 -22.82 -8.77
N ILE A 159 0.81 -23.19 -8.60
CA ILE A 159 0.41 -24.49 -8.04
C ILE A 159 0.92 -25.62 -8.94
N ASP A 160 0.66 -25.56 -10.24
CA ASP A 160 1.08 -26.58 -11.20
C ASP A 160 2.60 -26.74 -11.20
N ARG A 161 3.34 -25.63 -11.13
CA ARG A 161 4.80 -25.65 -11.02
C ARG A 161 5.26 -26.32 -9.73
N THR A 162 4.65 -25.97 -8.60
CA THR A 162 5.01 -26.51 -7.29
C THR A 162 4.79 -28.01 -7.22
N ILE A 163 3.67 -28.51 -7.77
CA ILE A 163 3.39 -29.96 -7.84
C ILE A 163 4.42 -30.67 -8.73
N ARG A 164 4.78 -30.10 -9.88
CA ARG A 164 5.79 -30.69 -10.78
C ARG A 164 7.17 -30.78 -10.13
N GLU A 165 7.56 -29.76 -9.35
CA GLU A 165 8.87 -29.71 -8.68
C GLU A 165 8.90 -30.56 -7.40
N CYS A 166 7.75 -30.77 -6.75
CA CYS A 166 7.61 -31.53 -5.51
C CYS A 166 6.30 -32.32 -5.47
N GLU A 167 6.34 -33.60 -5.86
CA GLU A 167 5.15 -34.49 -5.82
C GLU A 167 4.58 -34.62 -4.39
N LYS A 168 5.45 -34.59 -3.37
CA LYS A 168 5.04 -34.64 -1.95
C LYS A 168 4.22 -33.41 -1.53
N CYS A 169 4.33 -32.31 -2.26
CA CYS A 169 3.64 -31.06 -1.99
C CYS A 169 2.22 -31.04 -2.58
N ARG A 170 1.79 -32.11 -3.27
CA ARG A 170 0.47 -32.19 -3.93
C ARG A 170 -0.72 -32.04 -2.98
N HIS A 171 -0.57 -32.43 -1.73
CA HIS A 171 -1.64 -32.32 -0.73
C HIS A 171 -1.89 -30.86 -0.29
N ASP A 172 -0.85 -30.03 -0.28
CA ASP A 172 -0.92 -28.62 0.12
C ASP A 172 0.13 -27.77 -0.63
N PRO A 173 -0.05 -27.56 -1.95
CA PRO A 173 0.97 -26.94 -2.80
C PRO A 173 1.13 -25.44 -2.54
N GLU A 174 0.04 -24.76 -2.14
CA GLU A 174 0.02 -23.33 -1.86
C GLU A 174 0.89 -22.99 -0.63
N SER A 175 0.66 -23.70 0.48
CA SER A 175 1.45 -23.55 1.70
C SER A 175 2.90 -23.96 1.50
N ALA A 176 3.15 -25.05 0.77
CA ALA A 176 4.51 -25.50 0.47
C ALA A 176 5.30 -24.45 -0.32
N TYR A 177 4.69 -23.86 -1.34
CA TYR A 177 5.31 -22.79 -2.12
C TYR A 177 5.64 -21.56 -1.26
N LEU A 178 4.67 -21.08 -0.48
CA LEU A 178 4.83 -19.87 0.33
C LEU A 178 5.86 -20.03 1.44
N HIS A 179 5.87 -21.18 2.11
CA HIS A 179 6.86 -21.49 3.13
C HIS A 179 8.28 -21.60 2.54
N ASN A 180 8.43 -22.18 1.35
CA ASN A 180 9.72 -22.23 0.65
C ASN A 180 10.17 -20.84 0.18
N LEU A 181 9.25 -20.04 -0.35
CA LEU A 181 9.53 -18.66 -0.74
C LEU A 181 9.97 -17.82 0.47
N TRP A 182 9.29 -17.95 1.60
CA TRP A 182 9.65 -17.30 2.86
C TRP A 182 11.06 -17.68 3.32
N LYS A 183 11.34 -18.98 3.47
CA LYS A 183 12.65 -19.48 3.89
C LYS A 183 13.78 -19.06 2.97
N SER A 184 13.55 -19.12 1.66
CA SER A 184 14.54 -18.68 0.67
C SER A 184 14.79 -17.17 0.77
N SER A 185 13.75 -16.37 0.97
CA SER A 185 13.87 -14.92 1.14
C SER A 185 14.66 -14.56 2.39
N LEU A 186 14.39 -15.23 3.52
CA LEU A 186 15.16 -15.04 4.75
C LEU A 186 16.63 -15.42 4.57
N ALA A 187 16.91 -16.56 3.93
CA ALA A 187 18.27 -17.02 3.68
C ALA A 187 19.08 -16.03 2.82
N VAL A 188 18.48 -15.54 1.72
CA VAL A 188 19.12 -14.57 0.80
C VAL A 188 19.35 -13.23 1.49
N CYS A 189 18.42 -12.77 2.32
CA CYS A 189 18.54 -11.51 3.05
C CYS A 189 19.36 -11.62 4.36
N HIS A 190 19.87 -12.81 4.70
CA HIS A 190 20.55 -13.09 5.96
C HIS A 190 19.73 -12.70 7.20
N LEU A 191 18.42 -12.97 7.17
CA LEU A 191 17.48 -12.67 8.24
C LEU A 191 17.15 -13.91 9.05
N SER A 192 16.97 -13.75 10.35
CA SER A 192 16.45 -14.80 11.24
C SER A 192 14.95 -15.00 11.02
N ASP A 193 14.49 -16.23 11.13
CA ASP A 193 13.06 -16.55 11.03
C ASP A 193 12.35 -16.18 12.34
N PRO A 194 11.43 -15.19 12.34
CA PRO A 194 10.67 -14.82 13.52
C PRO A 194 9.73 -15.94 13.99
N LEU A 195 9.40 -16.90 13.11
CA LEU A 195 8.54 -18.05 13.42
C LEU A 195 9.29 -19.20 14.10
N SER A 196 10.62 -19.25 13.98
CA SER A 196 11.42 -20.35 14.54
C SER A 196 11.54 -20.31 16.08
N GLY A 197 11.23 -19.18 16.72
CA GLY A 197 11.31 -19.00 18.17
C GLY A 197 10.02 -19.27 18.94
N LEU A 198 8.91 -19.54 18.25
CA LEU A 198 7.61 -19.76 18.87
C LEU A 198 7.35 -21.25 18.92
N THR A 199 7.76 -21.88 20.02
CA THR A 199 7.03 -23.07 20.49
C THR A 199 5.56 -22.66 20.55
N SER A 200 4.70 -23.42 19.87
CA SER A 200 3.28 -23.12 19.73
C SER A 200 2.72 -22.46 20.99
N PHE A 201 2.09 -21.30 20.84
CA PHE A 201 1.09 -20.88 21.82
C PHE A 201 -0.09 -21.85 21.69
N HIS A 202 0.12 -23.05 22.23
CA HIS A 202 -0.94 -24.00 22.46
C HIS A 202 -1.86 -23.32 23.47
N ALA A 203 -3.09 -23.00 23.05
CA ALA A 203 -4.15 -22.87 24.04
C ALA A 203 -4.09 -24.13 24.91
N PRO A 204 -4.10 -24.02 26.25
CA PRO A 204 -3.98 -25.19 27.11
C PRO A 204 -5.17 -26.11 26.86
N ASP A 205 -4.95 -27.20 26.14
CA ASP A 205 -5.92 -28.27 26.04
C ASP A 205 -5.94 -29.01 27.39
N PRO A 206 -7.11 -29.16 28.04
CA PRO A 206 -7.22 -29.76 29.36
C PRO A 206 -7.08 -31.30 29.36
N SER A 207 -6.57 -31.93 28.30
CA SER A 207 -6.43 -33.38 28.22
C SER A 207 -5.20 -33.79 27.44
N GLY A 208 -4.19 -34.28 28.17
CA GLY A 208 -2.90 -34.69 27.61
C GLY A 208 -2.97 -35.94 26.74
N SER A 209 -2.21 -35.92 25.65
CA SER A 209 -1.62 -37.11 25.02
C SER A 209 -0.44 -36.70 24.14
N ALA A 210 0.63 -37.49 24.19
CA ALA A 210 1.98 -37.18 23.73
C ALA A 210 2.28 -37.50 22.24
N ASN A 211 3.23 -36.72 21.71
CA ASN A 211 4.26 -37.01 20.68
C ASN A 211 3.90 -37.53 19.27
N ALA A 212 4.41 -36.80 18.25
CA ALA A 212 5.31 -37.36 17.22
C ALA A 212 6.06 -36.24 16.46
N SER A 213 7.38 -36.19 16.63
CA SER A 213 8.31 -35.31 15.94
C SER A 213 8.62 -35.84 14.52
N GLY A 214 8.14 -35.14 13.49
CA GLY A 214 8.51 -35.39 12.09
C GLY A 214 9.51 -34.32 11.61
N GLN A 215 10.76 -34.72 11.45
CA GLN A 215 11.84 -33.89 10.91
C GLN A 215 11.56 -33.60 9.42
N LYS A 216 11.30 -32.33 9.07
CA LYS A 216 11.14 -31.87 7.68
C LYS A 216 12.52 -31.58 7.09
N ASP A 217 13.05 -32.52 6.32
CA ASP A 217 14.26 -32.30 5.52
C ASP A 217 14.06 -31.18 4.50
N ALA A 218 15.07 -30.32 4.41
CA ALA A 218 15.07 -29.10 3.63
C ALA A 218 15.15 -29.37 2.11
N PHE A 219 14.31 -28.67 1.35
CA PHE A 219 14.42 -28.55 -0.10
C PHE A 219 15.53 -27.54 -0.45
N VAL A 220 16.41 -27.91 -1.39
CA VAL A 220 17.45 -27.03 -1.97
C VAL A 220 16.96 -26.62 -3.37
N PRO A 221 16.74 -25.32 -3.64
CA PRO A 221 16.41 -24.86 -4.98
C PRO A 221 17.60 -25.07 -5.93
N VAL A 222 17.31 -25.54 -7.14
CA VAL A 222 18.24 -25.47 -8.29
C VAL A 222 17.85 -24.24 -9.10
N ASP A 223 18.86 -23.45 -9.45
CA ASP A 223 18.83 -22.09 -10.05
C ASP A 223 17.73 -21.80 -11.08
#